data_AF-A0A9E6JU43-F1
#
_entry.id   AF-A0A9E6JU43-F1
#
_cell.length_a   1.000
_cell.length_b   1.000
_cell.length_c   1.000
_cell.angle_alpha   90.00
_cell.angle_beta   90.00
_cell.angle_gamma   90.00
#
_symmetry.space_group_name_H-M   'P 1'
#
loop_
_entity.id
_entity.type
_entity.pdbx_description
1 polymer ?
#
loop_
_entity_poly.entity_id
_entity_poly.type
_entity_poly.pdbx_seq_one_letter_code
_entity_poly.pdbx_strand_id
1 'polypeptide(L)'
;MFLYRFIITISISLCFSAYGYSQQYNYYFGDIHTHSSYSDGNDDHILTTPYEDFNYAKKSLHFDFLGISDHNHMLSPLNFHKGLNDADSANENGKFVCLFGIEWGLFANGHVVIYGYDSLIGWEPGNYDVYNSETDYAGLFEKIAASQSAFALLAHPSTKHFSNLISSDYYSDADEAIVGMPYRSGKAYSTD
;
A
#
# COMPACT_ATOMS: atom_id res chain seq x y z
N MET A 1 -70.16 -43.08 3.96
CA MET A 1 -68.71 -43.10 3.66
C MET A 1 -68.24 -41.65 3.55
N PHE A 2 -66.98 -41.37 3.95
CA PHE A 2 -66.28 -40.08 4.09
C PHE A 2 -66.19 -39.53 5.53
N LEU A 3 -65.18 -40.02 6.25
CA LEU A 3 -64.56 -39.34 7.39
C LEU A 3 -63.70 -38.18 6.86
N TYR A 4 -63.93 -36.96 7.33
CA TYR A 4 -62.99 -35.85 7.17
C TYR A 4 -62.00 -35.86 8.32
N ARG A 5 -60.72 -36.10 8.03
CA ARG A 5 -59.60 -35.93 8.97
C ARG A 5 -59.13 -34.48 8.90
N PHE A 6 -59.17 -33.76 10.02
CA PHE A 6 -58.47 -32.50 10.19
C PHE A 6 -57.00 -32.79 10.50
N ILE A 7 -56.09 -32.29 9.67
CA ILE A 7 -54.66 -32.25 9.95
C ILE A 7 -54.36 -30.85 10.48
N ILE A 8 -53.96 -30.76 11.75
CA ILE A 8 -53.43 -29.53 12.35
C ILE A 8 -51.92 -29.54 12.09
N THR A 9 -51.46 -28.69 11.19
CA THR A 9 -50.02 -28.46 11.00
C THR A 9 -49.57 -27.41 12.01
N ILE A 10 -48.82 -27.82 13.03
CA ILE A 10 -48.13 -26.89 13.93
C ILE A 10 -46.83 -26.47 13.22
N SER A 11 -46.82 -25.29 12.63
CA SER A 11 -45.59 -24.67 12.12
C SER A 11 -44.80 -24.12 13.29
N ILE A 12 -43.73 -24.83 13.69
CA ILE A 12 -42.74 -24.30 14.63
C ILE A 12 -41.88 -23.29 13.87
N SER A 13 -42.14 -22.00 14.08
CA SER A 13 -41.28 -20.94 13.56
C SER A 13 -40.01 -20.89 14.42
N LEU A 14 -38.94 -21.51 13.93
CA LEU A 14 -37.59 -21.37 14.48
C LEU A 14 -37.10 -19.94 14.22
N CYS A 15 -37.23 -19.05 15.21
CA CYS A 15 -36.52 -17.77 15.21
C CYS A 15 -35.03 -18.04 15.39
N PHE A 16 -34.28 -18.11 14.29
CA PHE A 16 -32.82 -18.04 14.34
C PHE A 16 -32.42 -16.59 14.64
N SER A 17 -31.98 -16.34 15.87
CA SER A 17 -31.23 -15.12 16.19
C SER A 17 -29.86 -15.24 15.52
N ALA A 18 -29.65 -14.52 14.41
CA ALA A 18 -28.31 -14.35 13.86
C ALA A 18 -27.50 -13.52 14.85
N TYR A 19 -26.66 -14.16 15.66
CA TYR A 19 -25.63 -13.47 16.41
C TYR A 19 -24.60 -12.96 15.39
N GLY A 20 -24.68 -11.66 15.07
CA GLY A 20 -23.62 -10.99 14.34
C GLY A 20 -22.38 -10.96 15.22
N TYR A 21 -21.38 -11.75 14.90
CA TYR A 21 -20.05 -11.55 15.46
C TYR A 21 -19.51 -10.24 14.90
N SER A 22 -19.38 -9.22 15.75
CA SER A 22 -18.56 -8.06 15.41
C SER A 22 -17.14 -8.57 15.19
N GLN A 23 -16.52 -8.23 14.06
CA GLN A 23 -15.10 -8.47 13.90
C GLN A 23 -14.35 -7.65 14.95
N GLN A 24 -13.43 -8.30 15.67
CA GLN A 24 -12.51 -7.62 16.55
C GLN A 24 -11.35 -7.13 15.69
N TYR A 25 -11.27 -5.81 15.48
CA TYR A 25 -10.17 -5.18 14.76
C TYR A 25 -9.05 -4.79 15.72
N ASN A 26 -7.82 -4.97 15.26
CA ASN A 26 -6.65 -4.32 15.85
C ASN A 26 -6.41 -3.01 15.11
N TYR A 27 -6.09 -1.96 15.85
CA TYR A 27 -5.75 -0.66 15.29
C TYR A 27 -4.24 -0.49 15.37
N TYR A 28 -3.65 -0.09 14.26
CA TYR A 28 -2.23 0.18 14.14
C TYR A 28 -2.04 1.61 13.66
N PHE A 29 -1.03 2.28 14.21
CA PHE A 29 -0.71 3.66 13.91
C PHE A 29 0.66 3.71 13.24
N GLY A 30 0.84 4.59 12.28
CA GLY A 30 2.08 4.69 11.53
C GLY A 30 1.90 5.52 10.28
N ASP A 31 2.95 5.53 9.47
CA ASP A 31 2.97 6.16 8.16
C ASP A 31 3.35 5.13 7.10
N ILE A 32 2.74 5.20 5.93
CA ILE A 32 2.95 4.27 4.80
C ILE A 32 3.42 5.01 3.55
N HIS A 33 3.69 6.31 3.64
CA HIS A 33 4.20 7.12 2.54
C HIS A 33 5.21 8.13 3.07
N THR A 34 6.44 7.66 3.27
CA THR A 34 7.59 8.48 3.69
C THR A 34 8.80 8.25 2.79
N HIS A 35 9.78 9.13 2.85
CA HIS A 35 10.97 9.11 1.98
C HIS A 35 12.23 9.10 2.85
N SER A 36 13.28 8.45 2.36
CA SER A 36 14.59 8.39 3.00
C SER A 36 15.64 9.18 2.20
N SER A 37 16.88 9.20 2.71
CA SER A 37 18.02 9.76 1.96
C SER A 37 18.33 9.03 0.64
N TYR A 38 17.71 7.89 0.34
CA TYR A 38 17.90 7.22 -0.95
C TYR A 38 17.12 7.87 -2.09
N SER A 39 16.15 8.74 -1.79
CA SER A 39 15.54 9.66 -2.76
C SER A 39 15.64 11.11 -2.31
N ASP A 40 14.57 11.70 -1.80
CA ASP A 40 14.47 13.11 -1.42
C ASP A 40 14.01 13.34 0.02
N GLY A 41 14.06 12.30 0.86
CA GLY A 41 13.85 12.41 2.29
C GLY A 41 15.08 12.89 3.06
N ASN A 42 14.91 13.00 4.38
CA ASN A 42 15.98 13.31 5.34
C ASN A 42 16.71 14.65 5.09
N ASP A 43 15.96 15.70 4.73
CA ASP A 43 16.48 17.06 4.53
C ASP A 43 17.36 17.56 5.69
N ASP A 44 16.98 17.24 6.93
CA ASP A 44 17.74 17.64 8.13
C ASP A 44 19.01 16.81 8.36
N HIS A 45 19.11 15.62 7.75
CA HIS A 45 20.23 14.69 7.94
C HIS A 45 20.44 13.74 6.75
N ILE A 46 20.96 14.29 5.64
CA ILE A 46 21.08 13.64 4.32
C ILE A 46 21.89 12.33 4.24
N LEU A 47 22.54 11.90 5.32
CA LEU A 47 23.28 10.64 5.38
C LEU A 47 22.52 9.53 6.13
N THR A 48 21.34 9.84 6.67
CA THR A 48 20.55 8.88 7.45
C THR A 48 19.94 7.85 6.53
N THR A 49 20.24 6.57 6.75
CA THR A 49 19.73 5.46 5.91
C THR A 49 18.31 5.05 6.30
N PRO A 50 17.57 4.31 5.45
CA PRO A 50 16.29 3.71 5.83
C PRO A 50 16.35 2.94 7.15
N TYR A 51 17.44 2.22 7.42
CA TYR A 51 17.65 1.50 8.69
C TYR A 51 17.61 2.45 9.89
N GLU A 52 18.24 3.61 9.78
CA GLU A 52 18.26 4.62 10.84
C GLU A 52 16.89 5.30 11.00
N ASP A 53 16.18 5.55 9.88
CA ASP A 53 14.81 6.08 9.87
C ASP A 53 13.84 5.14 10.60
N PHE A 54 13.87 3.83 10.29
CA PHE A 54 13.08 2.82 11.01
C PHE A 54 13.42 2.80 12.50
N ASN A 55 14.69 2.88 12.87
CA ASN A 55 15.11 2.91 14.27
C ASN A 55 14.73 4.20 15.00
N TYR A 56 14.60 5.31 14.28
CA TYR A 56 14.06 6.55 14.82
C TYR A 56 12.55 6.40 15.07
N ALA A 57 11.79 5.95 14.08
CA ALA A 57 10.34 5.76 14.18
C ALA A 57 9.93 4.78 15.29
N LYS A 58 10.69 3.69 15.50
CA LYS A 58 10.48 2.75 16.61
C LYS A 58 10.55 3.38 18.01
N LYS A 59 11.26 4.50 18.15
CA LYS A 59 11.39 5.23 19.42
C LYS A 59 10.26 6.25 19.62
N SER A 60 9.45 6.49 18.60
CA SER A 60 8.29 7.38 18.67
C SER A 60 7.15 6.70 19.44
N LEU A 61 6.43 7.48 20.26
CA LEU A 61 5.45 6.94 21.21
C LEU A 61 4.20 6.30 20.58
N HIS A 62 3.99 6.45 19.27
CA HIS A 62 2.70 6.18 18.62
C HIS A 62 2.81 5.51 17.24
N PHE A 63 3.93 4.85 16.93
CA PHE A 63 4.09 4.12 15.68
C PHE A 63 4.22 2.61 15.94
N ASP A 64 3.36 1.84 15.30
CA ASP A 64 3.40 0.39 15.17
C ASP A 64 4.06 -0.03 13.84
N PHE A 65 4.14 0.88 12.88
CA PHE A 65 4.81 0.64 11.59
C PHE A 65 5.36 1.92 10.98
N LEU A 66 6.32 1.75 10.08
CA LEU A 66 6.76 2.78 9.14
C LEU A 66 6.94 2.15 7.76
N GLY A 67 6.40 2.80 6.74
CA GLY A 67 6.65 2.53 5.34
C GLY A 67 7.46 3.65 4.69
N ILE A 68 8.59 3.29 4.11
CA ILE A 68 9.44 4.15 3.27
C ILE A 68 9.21 3.76 1.82
N SER A 69 8.77 4.71 1.01
CA SER A 69 8.41 4.56 -0.41
C SER A 69 9.19 5.57 -1.24
N ASP A 70 10.50 5.36 -1.36
CA ASP A 70 11.39 6.28 -2.08
C ASP A 70 11.01 6.42 -3.56
N HIS A 71 11.26 7.59 -4.14
CA HIS A 71 10.95 7.83 -5.56
C HIS A 71 11.71 6.87 -6.47
N ASN A 72 10.98 6.12 -7.29
CA ASN A 72 11.57 5.09 -8.15
C ASN A 72 12.66 5.67 -9.07
N HIS A 73 12.42 6.85 -9.65
CA HIS A 73 13.30 7.56 -10.58
C HIS A 73 14.54 8.20 -9.92
N MET A 74 14.66 8.13 -8.58
CA MET A 74 15.85 8.56 -7.83
C MET A 74 16.65 7.38 -7.28
N LEU A 75 16.11 6.16 -7.33
CA LEU A 75 16.75 4.96 -6.81
C LEU A 75 17.65 4.27 -7.84
N SER A 76 18.72 3.64 -7.38
CA SER A 76 19.37 2.58 -8.17
C SER A 76 18.85 1.22 -7.71
N PRO A 77 18.88 0.16 -8.55
CA PRO A 77 18.60 -1.21 -8.09
C PRO A 77 19.41 -1.60 -6.85
N LEU A 78 20.69 -1.16 -6.79
CA LEU A 78 21.54 -1.37 -5.62
C LEU A 78 20.94 -0.74 -4.34
N ASN A 79 20.51 0.52 -4.41
CA ASN A 79 19.91 1.21 -3.25
C ASN A 79 18.53 0.63 -2.91
N PHE A 80 17.74 0.23 -3.90
CA PHE A 80 16.45 -0.42 -3.66
C PHE A 80 16.63 -1.72 -2.86
N HIS A 81 17.51 -2.61 -3.31
CA HIS A 81 17.79 -3.85 -2.57
C HIS A 81 18.46 -3.59 -1.21
N LYS A 82 19.28 -2.53 -1.09
CA LYS A 82 19.82 -2.11 0.20
C LYS A 82 18.70 -1.66 1.15
N GLY A 83 17.72 -0.90 0.67
CA GLY A 83 16.56 -0.45 1.43
C GLY A 83 15.68 -1.61 1.91
N LEU A 84 15.46 -2.62 1.08
CA LEU A 84 14.80 -3.87 1.49
C LEU A 84 15.56 -4.57 2.63
N ASN A 85 16.88 -4.70 2.51
CA ASN A 85 17.72 -5.29 3.57
C ASN A 85 17.72 -4.44 4.86
N ASP A 86 17.69 -3.11 4.72
CA ASP A 86 17.61 -2.15 5.84
C ASP A 86 16.27 -2.32 6.59
N ALA A 87 15.15 -2.47 5.88
CA ALA A 87 13.85 -2.75 6.47
C ALA A 87 13.81 -4.10 7.20
N ASP A 88 14.26 -5.17 6.54
CA ASP A 88 14.31 -6.51 7.13
C ASP A 88 15.16 -6.53 8.41
N SER A 89 16.30 -5.82 8.39
CA SER A 89 17.21 -5.74 9.54
C SER A 89 16.63 -4.91 10.69
N ALA A 90 15.82 -3.90 10.39
CA ALA A 90 15.21 -3.04 11.39
C ALA A 90 13.89 -3.58 11.95
N ASN A 91 13.22 -4.48 11.22
CA ASN A 91 11.91 -5.03 11.57
C ASN A 91 11.94 -5.78 12.91
N GLU A 92 10.86 -5.67 13.69
CA GLU A 92 10.76 -6.36 14.98
C GLU A 92 9.43 -7.10 15.11
N ASN A 93 9.47 -8.42 14.86
CA ASN A 93 8.28 -9.27 14.85
C ASN A 93 7.42 -9.12 16.11
N GLY A 94 6.13 -8.84 15.90
CA GLY A 94 5.15 -8.65 16.97
C GLY A 94 5.23 -7.30 17.69
N LYS A 95 6.07 -6.38 17.23
CA LYS A 95 6.26 -5.06 17.86
C LYS A 95 6.28 -3.90 16.88
N PHE A 96 6.96 -4.05 15.75
CA PHE A 96 7.07 -2.98 14.76
C PHE A 96 7.27 -3.53 13.35
N VAL A 97 6.50 -3.01 12.39
CA VAL A 97 6.61 -3.39 10.98
C VAL A 97 7.40 -2.34 10.21
N CYS A 98 8.47 -2.76 9.55
CA CYS A 98 9.23 -1.92 8.62
C CYS A 98 8.88 -2.33 7.18
N LEU A 99 8.46 -1.38 6.35
CA LEU A 99 8.20 -1.59 4.93
C LEU A 99 9.13 -0.69 4.12
N PHE A 100 9.86 -1.27 3.17
CA PHE A 100 10.58 -0.52 2.15
C PHE A 100 10.00 -0.86 0.78
N GLY A 101 9.78 0.17 -0.02
CA GLY A 101 9.13 0.07 -1.31
C GLY A 101 9.44 1.31 -2.14
N ILE A 102 8.58 1.61 -3.11
CA ILE A 102 8.76 2.76 -4.00
C ILE A 102 7.51 3.60 -4.11
N GLU A 103 7.69 4.90 -4.30
CA GLU A 103 6.69 5.76 -4.91
C GLU A 103 7.00 5.84 -6.41
N TRP A 104 6.24 5.08 -7.20
CA TRP A 104 6.39 4.98 -8.64
C TRP A 104 5.61 6.08 -9.36
N GLY A 105 6.25 6.74 -10.31
CA GLY A 105 5.63 7.69 -11.24
C GLY A 105 6.19 9.09 -11.12
N LEU A 106 5.47 10.05 -11.70
CA LEU A 106 5.80 11.48 -11.67
C LEU A 106 4.55 12.30 -11.34
N PHE A 107 4.79 13.53 -10.84
CA PHE A 107 3.72 14.48 -10.48
C PHE A 107 2.66 14.65 -11.57
N ALA A 108 3.06 14.68 -12.85
CA ALA A 108 2.15 14.95 -13.97
C ALA A 108 1.11 13.84 -14.21
N ASN A 109 1.47 12.58 -13.92
CA ASN A 109 0.67 11.41 -14.25
C ASN A 109 0.14 10.67 -13.02
N GLY A 110 0.67 11.01 -11.83
CA GLY A 110 0.29 10.45 -10.55
C GLY A 110 1.34 9.51 -9.99
N HIS A 111 1.29 9.33 -8.68
CA HIS A 111 2.20 8.46 -7.95
C HIS A 111 1.47 7.25 -7.39
N VAL A 112 2.17 6.12 -7.38
CA VAL A 112 1.69 4.85 -6.82
C VAL A 112 2.72 4.38 -5.80
N VAL A 113 2.32 4.29 -4.53
CA VAL A 113 3.14 3.67 -3.50
C VAL A 113 3.02 2.16 -3.63
N ILE A 114 4.15 1.46 -3.71
CA ILE A 114 4.22 0.01 -3.93
C ILE A 114 5.09 -0.61 -2.86
N TYR A 115 4.53 -1.58 -2.12
CA TYR A 115 5.25 -2.41 -1.16
C TYR A 115 5.17 -3.88 -1.56
N GLY A 116 6.08 -4.70 -1.02
CA GLY A 116 6.05 -6.16 -1.17
C GLY A 116 6.41 -6.67 -2.58
N TYR A 117 6.86 -5.78 -3.47
CA TYR A 117 7.47 -6.13 -4.74
C TYR A 117 9.00 -6.20 -4.56
N ASP A 118 9.64 -7.24 -5.08
CA ASP A 118 11.04 -7.59 -4.74
C ASP A 118 12.10 -6.97 -5.66
N SER A 119 11.67 -6.19 -6.64
CA SER A 119 12.50 -5.65 -7.71
C SER A 119 12.17 -4.17 -7.96
N LEU A 120 13.16 -3.34 -8.34
CA LEU A 120 12.91 -1.94 -8.66
C LEU A 120 12.19 -1.85 -10.02
N ILE A 121 10.91 -1.45 -10.00
CA ILE A 121 10.15 -1.15 -11.23
C ILE A 121 10.45 0.29 -11.66
N GLY A 122 10.81 0.51 -12.93
CA GLY A 122 11.14 1.85 -13.43
C GLY A 122 11.30 1.91 -14.96
N TRP A 123 11.68 3.07 -15.47
CA TRP A 123 11.80 3.33 -16.92
C TRP A 123 13.13 3.94 -17.35
N GLU A 124 13.88 4.58 -16.46
CA GLU A 124 15.11 5.27 -16.84
C GLU A 124 16.29 4.30 -16.95
N PRO A 125 17.18 4.43 -17.95
CA PRO A 125 18.35 3.56 -18.07
C PRO A 125 19.20 3.53 -16.80
N GLY A 126 19.33 2.34 -16.19
CA GLY A 126 20.12 2.15 -14.96
C GLY A 126 19.35 2.32 -13.64
N ASN A 127 18.03 2.59 -13.71
CA ASN A 127 17.14 2.89 -12.58
C ASN A 127 16.07 1.79 -12.37
N TYR A 128 16.27 0.58 -12.89
CA TYR A 128 15.29 -0.50 -12.71
C TYR A 128 15.92 -1.89 -12.81
N ASP A 129 15.29 -2.85 -12.15
CA ASP A 129 15.41 -4.28 -12.40
C ASP A 129 14.35 -4.73 -13.42
N VAL A 130 13.13 -4.19 -13.28
CA VAL A 130 11.97 -4.50 -14.12
C VAL A 130 11.51 -3.25 -14.84
N TYR A 131 11.53 -3.30 -16.17
CA TYR A 131 11.05 -2.18 -16.97
C TYR A 131 9.52 -2.05 -16.91
N ASN A 132 9.05 -0.82 -16.68
CA ASN A 132 7.68 -0.38 -16.92
C ASN A 132 7.73 1.02 -17.50
N SER A 133 7.08 1.27 -18.64
CA SER A 133 7.05 2.61 -19.24
C SER A 133 6.43 3.64 -18.28
N GLU A 134 6.98 4.86 -18.23
CA GLU A 134 6.58 5.97 -17.34
C GLU A 134 5.06 6.25 -17.34
N THR A 135 4.41 6.03 -18.48
CA THR A 135 2.98 6.33 -18.67
C THR A 135 2.10 5.09 -18.64
N ASP A 136 2.67 3.90 -18.48
CA ASP A 136 1.96 2.62 -18.54
C ASP A 136 1.52 2.16 -17.13
N TYR A 137 0.47 2.80 -16.61
CA TYR A 137 -0.13 2.40 -15.32
C TYR A 137 -0.87 1.07 -15.42
N ALA A 138 -1.43 0.72 -16.58
CA ALA A 138 -2.10 -0.56 -16.77
C ALA A 138 -1.10 -1.71 -16.60
N GLY A 139 0.04 -1.65 -17.31
CA GLY A 139 1.12 -2.61 -17.18
C GLY A 139 1.81 -2.59 -15.82
N LEU A 140 1.79 -1.46 -15.10
CA LEU A 140 2.24 -1.40 -13.71
C LEU A 140 1.34 -2.24 -12.80
N PHE A 141 0.02 -2.03 -12.88
CA PHE A 141 -0.95 -2.76 -12.06
C PHE A 141 -0.97 -4.27 -12.38
N GLU A 142 -0.80 -4.67 -13.64
CA GLU A 142 -0.63 -6.08 -14.02
C GLU A 142 0.53 -6.75 -13.27
N LYS A 143 1.69 -6.05 -13.18
CA LYS A 143 2.87 -6.58 -12.49
C LYS A 143 2.62 -6.72 -11.00
N ILE A 144 1.97 -5.73 -10.38
CA ILE A 144 1.66 -5.76 -8.94
C ILE A 144 0.66 -6.87 -8.63
N ALA A 145 -0.43 -6.98 -9.41
CA ALA A 145 -1.44 -8.02 -9.25
C ALA A 145 -0.88 -9.45 -9.48
N ALA A 146 0.15 -9.59 -10.32
CA ALA A 146 0.84 -10.87 -10.52
C ALA A 146 1.75 -11.28 -9.35
N SER A 147 2.07 -10.36 -8.43
CA SER A 147 2.87 -10.65 -7.24
C SER A 147 2.00 -11.13 -6.09
N GLN A 148 2.46 -12.16 -5.37
CA GLN A 148 1.72 -12.72 -4.23
C GLN A 148 1.85 -11.88 -2.95
N SER A 149 2.80 -10.95 -2.93
CA SER A 149 3.14 -10.14 -1.75
C SER A 149 2.99 -8.65 -1.96
N ALA A 150 2.85 -8.20 -3.22
CA ALA A 150 2.83 -6.78 -3.51
C ALA A 150 1.43 -6.18 -3.40
N PHE A 151 1.38 -4.90 -3.06
CA PHE A 151 0.16 -4.11 -3.08
C PHE A 151 0.49 -2.65 -3.36
N ALA A 152 -0.52 -1.92 -3.82
CA ALA A 152 -0.41 -0.53 -4.21
C ALA A 152 -1.35 0.39 -3.41
N LEU A 153 -0.90 1.63 -3.21
CA LEU A 153 -1.76 2.76 -2.85
C LEU A 153 -1.62 3.88 -3.87
N LEU A 154 -2.73 4.56 -4.18
CA LEU A 154 -2.66 5.77 -5.02
C LEU A 154 -2.22 6.95 -4.16
N ALA A 155 -1.02 7.48 -4.40
CA ALA A 155 -0.49 8.61 -3.66
C ALA A 155 -1.14 9.91 -4.14
N HIS A 156 -1.78 10.61 -3.19
CA HIS A 156 -2.37 11.96 -3.32
C HIS A 156 -2.88 12.27 -4.75
N PRO A 157 -3.89 11.52 -5.25
CA PRO A 157 -4.22 11.54 -6.66
C PRO A 157 -5.07 12.74 -7.07
N SER A 158 -4.93 13.13 -8.33
CA SER A 158 -5.80 14.07 -9.03
C SER A 158 -6.75 13.30 -9.95
N THR A 159 -7.87 13.94 -10.29
CA THR A 159 -8.86 13.42 -11.24
C THR A 159 -8.29 12.99 -12.60
N LYS A 160 -7.14 13.56 -13.01
CA LYS A 160 -6.50 13.27 -14.32
C LYS A 160 -5.38 12.25 -14.26
N HIS A 161 -4.97 11.81 -13.07
CA HIS A 161 -3.89 10.84 -12.91
C HIS A 161 -4.31 9.45 -13.39
N PHE A 162 -3.33 8.57 -13.60
CA PHE A 162 -3.53 7.15 -13.94
C PHE A 162 -4.40 6.96 -15.18
N SER A 163 -4.07 7.66 -16.27
CA SER A 163 -4.85 7.65 -17.52
C SER A 163 -6.30 8.15 -17.39
N ASN A 164 -6.56 9.04 -16.41
CA ASN A 164 -7.86 9.66 -16.06
C ASN A 164 -8.74 8.83 -15.12
N LEU A 165 -8.43 8.92 -13.83
CA LEU A 165 -9.12 8.23 -12.73
C LEU A 165 -10.65 8.36 -12.72
N ILE A 166 -11.23 9.47 -13.21
CA ILE A 166 -12.68 9.70 -13.14
C ILE A 166 -13.44 9.08 -14.32
N SER A 167 -12.82 8.99 -15.49
CA SER A 167 -13.50 8.53 -16.71
C SER A 167 -12.97 7.21 -17.26
N SER A 168 -11.99 6.59 -16.58
CA SER A 168 -11.51 5.26 -16.95
C SER A 168 -12.58 4.19 -16.67
N ASP A 169 -12.64 3.20 -17.55
CA ASP A 169 -13.43 2.00 -17.33
C ASP A 169 -12.86 1.20 -16.15
N TYR A 170 -13.69 0.36 -15.53
CA TYR A 170 -13.23 -0.59 -14.52
C TYR A 170 -12.12 -1.49 -15.07
N TYR A 171 -11.09 -1.72 -14.26
CA TYR A 171 -9.94 -2.54 -14.61
C TYR A 171 -9.62 -3.53 -13.48
N SER A 172 -9.74 -4.82 -13.75
CA SER A 172 -9.62 -5.87 -12.73
C SER A 172 -8.24 -5.94 -12.08
N ASP A 173 -7.18 -5.72 -12.86
CA ASP A 173 -5.83 -5.86 -12.32
C ASP A 173 -5.46 -4.64 -11.46
N ALA A 174 -6.05 -3.48 -11.75
CA ALA A 174 -5.98 -2.34 -10.83
C ALA A 174 -6.78 -2.59 -9.54
N ASP A 175 -7.96 -3.21 -9.62
CA ASP A 175 -8.75 -3.57 -8.43
C ASP A 175 -8.01 -4.58 -7.54
N GLU A 176 -7.33 -5.56 -8.15
CA GLU A 176 -6.51 -6.53 -7.44
C GLU A 176 -5.23 -5.90 -6.84
N ALA A 177 -4.60 -4.96 -7.55
CA ALA A 177 -3.37 -4.33 -7.10
C ALA A 177 -3.56 -3.25 -6.03
N ILE A 178 -4.62 -2.44 -6.13
CA ILE A 178 -4.80 -1.22 -5.33
C ILE A 178 -5.61 -1.53 -4.07
N VAL A 179 -4.97 -1.42 -2.91
CA VAL A 179 -5.61 -1.70 -1.60
C VAL A 179 -6.03 -0.44 -0.86
N GLY A 180 -5.66 0.75 -1.35
CA GLY A 180 -6.01 1.98 -0.65
C GLY A 180 -5.60 3.28 -1.34
N MET A 181 -6.07 4.38 -0.74
CA MET A 181 -5.74 5.75 -1.08
C MET A 181 -5.76 6.57 0.22
N PRO A 182 -4.82 7.48 0.45
CA PRO A 182 -4.83 8.34 1.62
C PRO A 182 -6.08 9.22 1.60
N TYR A 183 -6.90 9.11 2.66
CA TYR A 183 -8.13 9.90 2.82
C TYR A 183 -7.83 11.39 3.04
N ARG A 184 -6.68 11.69 3.65
CA ARG A 184 -6.20 13.05 3.88
C ARG A 184 -4.69 13.05 3.78
N SER A 185 -4.15 13.70 2.75
CA SER A 185 -2.72 14.03 2.69
C SER A 185 -2.49 15.38 3.35
N GLY A 186 -1.38 15.50 4.09
CA GLY A 186 -0.83 16.81 4.44
C GLY A 186 -0.30 17.51 3.20
N LYS A 187 0.00 18.81 3.29
CA LYS A 187 0.84 19.44 2.26
C LYS A 187 2.21 18.74 2.28
N ALA A 188 2.83 18.53 1.12
CA ALA A 188 4.21 18.00 1.01
C ALA A 188 5.23 18.82 1.84
N TYR A 189 4.89 20.06 2.21
CA TYR A 189 5.67 20.92 3.09
C TYR A 189 4.78 21.40 4.26
N SER A 190 5.13 21.02 5.49
CA SER A 190 4.63 21.68 6.71
C SER A 190 5.55 22.84 7.06
N THR A 191 5.01 24.03 7.23
CA THR A 191 5.76 25.21 7.72
C THR A 191 5.51 25.48 9.20
N ASP A 192 4.89 24.53 9.89
CA ASP A 192 4.41 24.67 11.26
C ASP A 192 5.10 23.65 12.18
#